data_AF-A0AAD1JDI3-F1
#
_entry.id   AF-A0AAD1JDI3-F1
#
_cell.length_a   1.000
_cell.length_b   1.000
_cell.length_c   1.000
_cell.angle_alpha   90.00
_cell.angle_beta   90.00
_cell.angle_gamma   90.00
#
_symmetry.space_group_name_H-M   'P 1'
#
loop_
_entity.id
_entity.type
_entity.pdbx_description
1 polymer ?
#
loop_
_entity_poly.entity_id
_entity_poly.type
_entity_poly.pdbx_seq_one_letter_code
_entity_poly.pdbx_strand_id
1 'polypeptide(L)'
;MKVEAYWDIAKLSQIKSSQMATKAFEEEFVHMFLKEVRKTLPQGMLLGNSFSSKMYLDMVDMQLAKAISDSDALGIKEYIEAALKAYEKNSK
;
A
#
# COMPACT_ATOMS: atom_id res chain seq x y z
N MET A 1 17.57 -5.17 7.20
CA MET A 1 16.27 -4.62 6.73
C MET A 1 15.28 -4.75 7.87
N LYS A 2 14.73 -3.64 8.40
CA LYS A 2 13.69 -3.69 9.43
C LYS A 2 12.36 -3.91 8.71
N VAL A 3 11.68 -5.02 9.01
CA VAL A 3 10.33 -5.29 8.48
C VAL A 3 9.36 -4.47 9.32
N GLU A 4 8.76 -3.45 8.72
CA GLU A 4 7.75 -2.62 9.37
C GLU A 4 6.39 -3.22 9.05
N ALA A 5 5.63 -3.60 10.08
CA ALA A 5 4.34 -4.24 9.91
C ALA A 5 3.19 -3.23 10.07
N TYR A 6 2.11 -3.41 9.31
CA TYR A 6 0.95 -2.51 9.30
C TYR A 6 0.24 -2.36 10.66
N TRP A 7 0.42 -3.32 11.56
CA TRP A 7 -0.11 -3.29 12.92
C TRP A 7 0.78 -2.54 13.92
N ASP A 8 1.86 -1.89 13.48
CA ASP A 8 2.66 -1.00 14.33
C ASP A 8 1.93 0.35 14.51
N ILE A 9 0.87 0.30 15.32
CA ILE A 9 -0.07 1.40 15.60
C ILE A 9 0.66 2.64 16.13
N ALA A 10 1.84 2.46 16.75
CA ALA A 10 2.67 3.56 17.22
C ALA A 10 3.08 4.50 16.08
N LYS A 11 3.32 3.99 14.87
CA LYS A 11 3.63 4.80 13.67
C LYS A 11 2.39 5.49 13.09
N LEU A 12 1.21 4.88 13.17
CA LEU A 12 -0.04 5.49 12.67
C LEU A 12 -0.36 6.80 13.41
N SER A 13 -0.02 6.89 14.70
CA SER A 13 -0.17 8.13 15.49
C SER A 13 0.76 9.28 15.05
N GLN A 14 1.77 8.99 14.23
CA GLN A 14 2.71 9.98 13.69
C GLN A 14 2.35 10.48 12.28
N ILE A 15 1.28 9.98 11.64
CA ILE A 15 0.79 10.49 10.35
C ILE A 15 0.16 11.87 10.60
N LYS A 16 1.01 12.91 10.64
CA LYS A 16 0.63 14.29 10.95
C LYS A 16 0.59 15.20 9.72
N SER A 17 1.09 14.75 8.56
CA SER A 17 1.10 15.53 7.32
C SER A 17 0.26 14.88 6.23
N SER A 18 -0.39 15.70 5.40
CA SER A 18 -1.12 15.26 4.20
C SER A 18 -0.25 14.37 3.31
N GLN A 19 1.04 14.70 3.18
CA GLN A 19 2.03 13.92 2.43
C GLN A 19 2.25 12.49 2.97
N MET A 20 2.29 12.33 4.29
CA MET A 20 2.40 10.98 4.86
C MET A 20 1.11 10.19 4.69
N ALA A 21 -0.05 10.87 4.73
CA ALA A 21 -1.33 10.23 4.53
C ALA A 21 -1.53 9.76 3.08
N THR A 22 -1.17 10.59 2.10
CA THR A 22 -1.26 10.24 0.66
C THR A 22 -0.28 9.16 0.27
N LYS A 23 0.93 9.16 0.85
CA LYS A 23 1.90 8.06 0.68
C LYS A 23 1.40 6.75 1.28
N ALA A 24 0.92 6.77 2.52
CA ALA A 24 0.35 5.57 3.15
C ALA A 24 -0.86 5.03 2.37
N PHE A 25 -1.68 5.92 1.79
CA PHE A 25 -2.76 5.54 0.90
C PHE A 25 -2.24 4.85 -0.37
N GLU A 26 -1.22 5.40 -1.02
CA GLU A 26 -0.63 4.79 -2.22
C GLU A 26 -0.06 3.40 -1.92
N GLU A 27 0.67 3.22 -0.82
CA GLU A 27 1.18 1.92 -0.39
C GLU A 27 0.06 0.89 -0.21
N GLU A 28 -1.01 1.25 0.51
CA GLU A 28 -2.16 0.37 0.70
C GLU A 28 -2.90 0.07 -0.61
N PHE A 29 -3.09 1.09 -1.45
CA PHE A 29 -3.73 0.92 -2.76
C PHE A 29 -2.96 -0.06 -3.65
N VAL A 30 -1.62 0.06 -3.68
CA VAL A 30 -0.76 -0.86 -4.44
C VAL A 30 -0.81 -2.26 -3.85
N HIS A 31 -0.82 -2.40 -2.52
CA HIS A 31 -0.96 -3.70 -1.86
C HIS A 31 -2.26 -4.39 -2.27
N MET A 32 -3.38 -3.67 -2.20
CA MET A 32 -4.68 -4.17 -2.65
C MET A 32 -4.66 -4.54 -4.13
N PHE A 33 -4.06 -3.71 -4.98
CA PHE A 33 -3.93 -3.98 -6.40
C PHE A 33 -3.15 -5.28 -6.67
N LEU A 34 -1.99 -5.46 -6.05
CA LEU A 34 -1.17 -6.67 -6.17
C LEU A 34 -1.94 -7.92 -5.71
N LYS A 35 -2.72 -7.78 -4.63
CA LYS A 35 -3.58 -8.85 -4.11
C LYS A 35 -4.66 -9.25 -5.10
N GLU A 36 -5.33 -8.29 -5.73
CA GLU A 36 -6.31 -8.57 -6.78
C GLU A 36 -5.67 -9.19 -8.03
N VAL A 37 -4.51 -8.68 -8.48
CA VAL A 37 -3.74 -9.27 -9.58
C VAL A 37 -3.41 -10.73 -9.27
N ARG A 38 -2.98 -11.05 -8.05
CA ARG A 38 -2.66 -12.43 -7.67
C ARG A 38 -3.88 -13.35 -7.72
N LYS A 39 -5.09 -12.87 -7.42
CA LYS A 39 -6.31 -13.69 -7.53
C LYS A 39 -6.57 -14.14 -8.97
N THR A 40 -6.06 -13.42 -9.96
CA THR A 40 -6.16 -13.80 -11.38
C THR A 40 -5.16 -14.89 -11.80
N LEU A 41 -4.14 -15.18 -10.99
CA LEU A 41 -3.16 -16.22 -11.28
C LEU A 41 -3.72 -17.62 -10.95
N PRO A 42 -3.35 -18.68 -11.70
CA PRO A 42 -3.82 -20.04 -11.45
C PRO A 42 -3.47 -20.53 -10.04
N GLN A 43 -4.48 -20.72 -9.20
CA GLN A 43 -4.30 -21.28 -7.86
C GLN A 43 -4.15 -22.81 -7.94
N GLY A 44 -2.93 -23.32 -8.10
CA GLY A 44 -2.74 -24.77 -8.08
C GLY A 44 -1.35 -25.34 -8.38
N MET A 45 -0.44 -24.63 -9.07
CA MET A 45 0.85 -25.22 -9.47
C MET A 45 2.09 -24.71 -8.72
N LEU A 46 2.14 -23.42 -8.33
CA LEU A 46 3.37 -22.83 -7.76
C LEU A 46 3.15 -22.14 -6.40
N LEU A 47 1.91 -21.75 -6.09
CA LEU A 47 1.54 -21.03 -4.88
C LEU A 47 0.57 -21.92 -4.10
N GLY A 48 1.10 -22.68 -3.14
CA GLY A 48 0.29 -23.61 -2.34
C GLY A 48 -0.92 -22.91 -1.71
N ASN A 49 -2.04 -23.61 -1.57
CA ASN A 49 -3.31 -23.02 -1.14
C ASN A 49 -3.47 -22.95 0.40
N SER A 50 -2.38 -23.19 1.14
CA SER A 50 -2.38 -23.19 2.61
C SER A 50 -2.49 -21.78 3.18
N PHE A 51 -3.00 -21.67 4.41
CA PHE A 51 -3.07 -20.41 5.14
C PHE A 51 -1.69 -19.75 5.28
N SER A 52 -0.66 -20.54 5.61
CA SER A 52 0.72 -20.07 5.75
C SER A 52 1.28 -19.50 4.44
N SER A 53 0.96 -20.13 3.31
CA SER A 53 1.35 -19.64 1.98
C SER A 53 0.67 -18.30 1.68
N LYS A 54 -0.63 -18.18 1.95
CA LYS A 54 -1.38 -16.93 1.77
C LYS A 54 -0.82 -15.80 2.65
N MET A 55 -0.51 -16.08 3.90
CA MET A 55 0.13 -15.11 4.81
C MET A 55 1.50 -14.66 4.31
N TYR A 56 2.37 -15.60 3.90
CA TYR A 56 3.68 -15.27 3.36
C TYR A 56 3.58 -14.40 2.10
N LEU A 57 2.71 -14.77 1.18
CA LEU A 57 2.50 -14.05 -0.06
C LEU A 57 1.91 -12.65 0.16
N ASP A 58 1.05 -12.48 1.16
CA ASP A 58 0.52 -11.17 1.57
C ASP A 58 1.62 -10.28 2.16
N MET A 59 2.54 -10.84 2.96
CA MET A 59 3.74 -10.13 3.43
C MET A 59 4.67 -9.72 2.28
N VAL A 60 4.83 -10.58 1.27
CA VAL A 60 5.61 -10.25 0.06
C VAL A 60 4.97 -9.09 -0.71
N ASP A 61 3.66 -9.11 -0.92
CA ASP A 61 2.98 -7.99 -1.57
C ASP A 61 3.14 -6.70 -0.79
N MET A 62 3.10 -6.75 0.54
CA MET A 62 3.28 -5.57 1.39
C MET A 62 4.67 -4.96 1.19
N GLN A 63 5.73 -5.77 1.17
CA GLN A 63 7.07 -5.25 0.91
C GLN A 63 7.23 -4.71 -0.51
N LEU A 64 6.59 -5.36 -1.48
CA LEU A 64 6.61 -4.90 -2.86
C LEU A 64 5.84 -3.58 -3.02
N ALA A 65 4.67 -3.45 -2.41
CA ALA A 65 3.86 -2.24 -2.41
C ALA A 65 4.62 -1.07 -1.78
N LYS A 66 5.27 -1.30 -0.64
CA LYS A 66 6.15 -0.31 -0.01
C LYS A 66 7.28 0.11 -0.94
N ALA A 67 7.99 -0.83 -1.55
CA ALA A 67 9.09 -0.52 -2.46
C ALA A 67 8.61 0.27 -3.70
N ILE A 68 7.42 -0.05 -4.23
CA ILE A 68 6.82 0.67 -5.35
C ILE A 68 6.43 2.09 -4.93
N SER A 69 5.74 2.28 -3.80
CA SER A 69 5.37 3.61 -3.30
C SER A 69 6.59 4.45 -2.90
N ASP A 70 7.63 3.83 -2.33
CA ASP A 70 8.91 4.50 -2.01
C ASP A 70 9.69 4.94 -3.27
N SER A 71 9.45 4.30 -4.41
CA SER A 71 10.12 4.62 -5.67
C SER A 71 9.53 5.84 -6.40
N ASP A 72 8.40 6.36 -5.93
CA ASP A 72 7.64 7.46 -6.54
C ASP A 72 7.23 7.22 -8.01
N ALA A 73 7.31 5.97 -8.49
CA ALA A 73 7.11 5.63 -9.89
C ALA A 73 5.64 5.72 -10.35
N LEU A 74 4.68 5.61 -9.41
CA LEU A 74 3.25 5.66 -9.73
C LEU A 74 2.67 7.08 -9.71
N GLY A 75 3.28 7.98 -8.94
CA GLY A 75 2.84 9.38 -8.81
C GLY A 75 1.45 9.57 -8.19
N ILE A 76 0.85 8.53 -7.61
CA ILE A 76 -0.53 8.57 -7.11
C ILE A 76 -0.61 9.48 -5.89
N LYS A 77 0.44 9.48 -5.05
CA LYS A 77 0.51 10.37 -3.87
C LYS A 77 0.39 11.85 -4.27
N GLU A 78 1.05 12.30 -5.34
CA GLU A 78 0.99 13.69 -5.81
C GLU A 78 -0.39 14.06 -6.34
N TYR A 79 -1.00 13.15 -7.11
CA TYR A 79 -2.37 13.35 -7.62
C TYR A 79 -3.38 13.51 -6.49
N ILE A 80 -3.28 12.69 -5.46
CA ILE A 80 -4.17 12.76 -4.29
C ILE A 80 -3.90 14.01 -3.47
N GLU A 81 -2.63 14.39 -3.27
CA GLU A 81 -2.30 15.65 -2.60
C GLU A 81 -2.88 16.86 -3.33
N ALA A 82 -2.78 16.88 -4.66
CA ALA A 82 -3.36 17.93 -5.47
C ALA A 82 -4.90 17.96 -5.36
N ALA A 83 -5.54 16.79 -5.38
CA ALA A 83 -6.99 16.66 -5.21
C ALA A 83 -7.45 17.14 -3.83
N LEU A 84 -6.73 16.78 -2.76
CA LEU A 84 -7.02 17.22 -1.39
C LEU A 84 -6.90 18.74 -1.27
N LYS A 85 -5.82 19.33 -1.79
CA LYS A 85 -5.63 20.79 -1.81
C LYS A 85 -6.74 21.50 -2.60
N ALA A 86 -7.14 20.95 -3.74
CA ALA A 86 -8.24 21.48 -4.53
C ALA A 86 -9.58 21.39 -3.78
N TYR A 87 -9.84 20.28 -3.10
CA TYR A 87 -11.05 20.11 -2.29
C TYR A 87 -11.09 21.10 -1.13
N GLU A 88 -10.02 21.23 -0.36
CA GLU A 88 -9.93 22.21 0.74
C GLU A 88 -10.15 23.65 0.28
N LYS A 89 -9.65 24.01 -0.90
CA LYS A 89 -9.81 25.34 -1.49
C LYS A 89 -11.26 25.65 -1.91
N ASN A 90 -11.98 24.65 -2.42
CA ASN A 90 -13.34 24.84 -2.96
C ASN A 90 -14.45 24.48 -1.94
N SER A 91 -14.09 23.83 -0.84
CA SER A 91 -15.03 23.45 0.23
C SER A 91 -15.21 24.53 1.32
N LYS A 92 -14.48 25.64 1.24
CA LYS A 92 -14.69 26.85 2.05
C LYS A 92 -15.39 27.92 1.22
#